data_AF-G7ZJS0-F1
#
_entry.id   AF-G7ZJS0-F1
#
_cell.length_a   1.000
_cell.length_b   1.000
_cell.length_c   1.000
_cell.angle_alpha   90.00
_cell.angle_beta   90.00
_cell.angle_gamma   90.00
#
_symmetry.space_group_name_H-M   'P 1'
#
loop_
_entity.id
_entity.type
_entity.pdbx_description
1 polymer ?
#
loop_
_entity_poly.entity_id
_entity_poly.type
_entity_poly.pdbx_seq_one_letter_code
_entity_poly.pdbx_strand_id
1 'polypeptide(L)'
;MIKVNSNQRYATNSETAGFFRHLCMAEEVPVQSFVVRSDMACGSTIGPITASHLGIRTVDIGLPTFAMHSIRELAGSHDLAHLVKVLSAFYASHELP
;
A
#
# COMPACT_ATOMS: atom_id res chain seq x y z
N MET A 1 -4.34 -2.49 2.06
CA MET A 1 -3.94 -1.52 3.12
C MET A 1 -2.93 -0.54 2.55
N ILE A 2 -3.14 0.76 2.74
CA ILE A 2 -2.23 1.85 2.35
C ILE A 2 -1.28 2.13 3.52
N LYS A 3 0.04 2.05 3.30
CA LYS A 3 1.05 2.22 4.35
C LYS A 3 1.57 3.65 4.33
N VAL A 4 1.49 4.34 5.47
CA VAL A 4 1.91 5.74 5.62
C VAL A 4 2.89 5.86 6.78
N ASN A 5 3.96 6.65 6.58
CA ASN A 5 4.92 6.96 7.63
C ASN A 5 5.49 8.37 7.42
N SER A 6 5.55 9.17 8.48
CA SER A 6 6.04 10.56 8.42
C SER A 6 7.50 10.68 7.99
N ASN A 7 8.33 9.67 8.32
CA ASN A 7 9.75 9.64 8.00
C ASN A 7 10.02 8.96 6.65
N GLN A 8 9.00 8.81 5.79
CA GLN A 8 9.11 8.20 4.46
C GLN A 8 9.75 6.81 4.48
N ARG A 9 9.46 6.00 5.53
CA ARG A 9 9.73 4.53 5.53
C ARG A 9 8.93 3.78 4.45
N TYR A 10 7.89 4.45 3.95
CA TYR A 10 7.04 4.09 2.83
C TYR A 10 6.98 5.33 1.92
N ALA A 11 6.99 5.16 0.61
CA ALA A 11 6.97 6.24 -0.38
C ALA A 11 5.60 6.89 -0.59
N THR A 12 4.56 6.35 0.07
CA THR A 12 3.19 6.85 -0.02
C THR A 12 3.10 8.32 0.39
N ASN A 13 2.47 9.14 -0.45
CA ASN A 13 2.07 10.51 -0.15
C ASN A 13 0.55 10.69 -0.34
N SER A 14 0.03 11.88 -0.07
CA SER A 14 -1.41 12.15 -0.13
C SER A 14 -2.02 11.94 -1.52
N GLU A 15 -1.26 12.26 -2.58
CA GLU A 15 -1.72 12.15 -3.97
C GLU A 15 -1.81 10.67 -4.38
N THR A 16 -0.74 9.90 -4.18
CA THR A 16 -0.69 8.48 -4.57
C THR A 16 -1.64 7.63 -3.71
N ALA A 17 -1.79 7.97 -2.43
CA ALA A 17 -2.80 7.38 -1.56
C ALA A 17 -4.23 7.73 -1.99
N GLY A 18 -4.46 8.97 -2.41
CA GLY A 18 -5.77 9.46 -2.87
C GLY A 18 -6.23 8.71 -4.11
N PHE A 19 -5.35 8.56 -5.10
CA PHE A 19 -5.63 7.79 -6.30
C PHE A 19 -5.95 6.32 -5.99
N PHE A 20 -5.11 5.64 -5.20
CA PHE A 20 -5.35 4.25 -4.85
C PHE A 20 -6.67 4.08 -4.07
N ARG A 21 -6.99 5.01 -3.17
CA ARG A 21 -8.27 5.00 -2.44
C ARG A 21 -9.46 5.17 -3.37
N HIS A 22 -9.38 6.10 -4.32
CA HIS A 22 -10.43 6.29 -5.32
C HIS A 22 -10.66 5.01 -6.15
N LEU A 23 -9.58 4.36 -6.59
CA LEU A 23 -9.65 3.11 -7.33
C LEU A 23 -10.30 1.99 -6.49
N CYS A 24 -9.92 1.84 -5.21
CA CYS A 24 -10.58 0.89 -4.32
C CYS A 24 -12.08 1.18 -4.16
N MET A 25 -12.49 2.45 -4.09
CA MET A 25 -13.91 2.83 -3.99
C MET A 25 -14.67 2.47 -5.27
N ALA A 26 -14.10 2.74 -6.45
CA ALA A 26 -14.69 2.39 -7.74
C ALA A 26 -14.88 0.87 -7.90
N GLU A 27 -13.93 0.08 -7.38
CA GLU A 27 -13.98 -1.38 -7.40
C GLU A 27 -14.71 -1.99 -6.20
N GLU A 28 -15.34 -1.18 -5.34
CA GLU A 28 -16.06 -1.63 -4.14
C GLU A 28 -15.18 -2.52 -3.21
N VAL A 29 -13.88 -2.23 -3.15
CA VAL A 29 -12.92 -2.94 -2.29
C VAL A 29 -12.67 -2.17 -1.00
N PRO A 30 -12.83 -2.79 0.18
CA PRO A 30 -12.55 -2.12 1.44
C PRO A 30 -11.06 -1.76 1.54
N VAL A 31 -10.77 -0.50 1.87
CA VAL A 31 -9.41 0.03 1.96
C VAL A 31 -9.14 0.67 3.32
N GLN A 32 -8.02 0.27 3.91
CA GLN A 32 -7.58 0.70 5.25
C GLN A 32 -6.25 1.46 5.15
N SER A 33 -6.04 2.41 6.05
CA SER A 33 -4.75 3.08 6.23
C SER A 33 -4.01 2.47 7.42
N PHE A 34 -2.71 2.26 7.26
CA PHE A 34 -1.82 1.83 8.33
C PHE A 34 -0.74 2.87 8.57
N VAL A 35 -0.63 3.27 9.83
CA VAL A 35 0.41 4.16 10.33
C VAL A 35 0.92 3.58 11.64
N VAL A 36 2.24 3.54 11.80
CA VAL A 36 2.86 3.18 13.07
C VAL A 36 2.70 4.33 14.06
N ARG A 37 2.63 4.04 15.36
CA ARG A 37 2.70 5.08 16.38
C ARG A 37 3.99 5.89 16.24
N SER A 38 3.89 7.21 16.43
CA SER A 38 5.02 8.13 16.24
C SER A 38 6.19 7.91 17.19
N ASP A 39 5.94 7.26 18.34
CA ASP A 39 6.95 6.91 19.34
C ASP A 39 7.64 5.56 19.09
N MET A 40 7.30 4.87 18.00
CA MET A 40 7.87 3.57 17.63
C MET A 40 8.60 3.61 16.29
N ALA A 41 9.69 2.85 16.21
CA ALA A 41 10.34 2.58 14.93
C ALA A 41 9.48 1.64 14.06
N CYS A 42 9.70 1.70 12.76
CA CYS A 42 9.06 0.83 11.78
C CYS A 42 10.07 0.40 10.72
N GLY A 43 9.90 -0.82 10.19
CA GLY A 43 10.65 -1.29 9.03
C GLY A 43 10.39 -0.44 7.79
N SER A 44 11.38 -0.38 6.91
CA SER A 44 11.27 0.27 5.60
C SER A 44 10.83 -0.74 4.53
N THR A 45 10.40 -0.25 3.37
CA THR A 45 10.25 -1.04 2.14
C THR A 45 11.25 -0.56 1.08
N ILE A 46 11.19 -1.18 -0.11
CA ILE A 46 11.90 -0.73 -1.30
C ILE A 46 11.28 0.52 -1.95
N GLY A 47 10.05 0.90 -1.58
CA GLY A 47 9.32 2.01 -2.20
C GLY A 47 10.13 3.32 -2.24
N PRO A 48 10.65 3.81 -1.11
CA PRO A 48 11.42 5.06 -1.07
C PRO A 48 12.67 5.06 -1.96
N ILE A 49 13.45 3.96 -1.94
CA ILE A 49 14.67 3.87 -2.75
C ILE A 49 14.34 3.80 -4.25
N THR A 50 13.35 3.00 -4.64
CA THR A 50 12.89 2.92 -6.03
C THR A 50 12.36 4.26 -6.53
N ALA A 51 11.53 4.95 -5.74
CA ALA A 51 10.99 6.26 -6.09
C ALA A 51 12.10 7.31 -6.27
N SER A 52 13.09 7.33 -5.36
CA SER A 52 14.21 8.27 -5.44
C SER A 52 15.10 8.07 -6.65
N HIS A 53 15.29 6.82 -7.09
CA HIS A 53 16.18 6.48 -8.21
C HIS A 53 15.49 6.70 -9.57
N LEU A 54 14.19 6.43 -9.66
CA LEU A 54 13.45 6.52 -10.92
C LEU A 54 12.69 7.84 -11.10
N GLY A 55 12.45 8.58 -10.03
CA GLY A 55 11.61 9.78 -10.05
C GLY A 55 10.13 9.47 -10.30
N ILE A 56 9.71 8.21 -10.12
CA ILE A 56 8.33 7.76 -10.36
C ILE A 56 7.54 7.82 -9.06
N ARG A 57 6.36 8.45 -9.11
CA ARG A 57 5.40 8.48 -8.00
C ARG A 57 5.05 7.05 -7.58
N THR A 58 5.16 6.78 -6.29
CA THR A 58 5.07 5.43 -5.73
C THR A 58 4.06 5.41 -4.57
N VAL A 59 3.35 4.30 -4.43
CA VAL A 59 2.47 4.02 -3.29
C VAL A 59 2.85 2.67 -2.70
N ASP A 60 3.04 2.62 -1.39
CA ASP A 60 3.26 1.37 -0.66
C ASP A 60 1.93 0.84 -0.16
N ILE A 61 1.52 -0.29 -0.71
CA ILE A 61 0.33 -1.03 -0.31
C ILE A 61 0.70 -2.44 0.13
N GLY A 62 -0.20 -3.11 0.84
CA GLY A 62 -0.04 -4.51 1.18
C GLY A 62 -1.30 -5.12 1.78
N LEU A 63 -1.22 -6.43 2.04
CA LEU A 63 -2.20 -7.16 2.82
C LEU A 63 -1.88 -7.03 4.31
N PRO A 64 -2.88 -6.84 5.19
CA PRO A 64 -2.68 -7.00 6.62
C PRO A 64 -2.31 -8.45 6.95
N THR A 65 -1.21 -8.63 7.69
CA THR A 65 -0.77 -9.95 8.15
C THR A 65 -0.48 -9.93 9.65
N PHE A 66 -0.62 -11.09 10.27
CA PHE A 66 -0.14 -11.35 11.63
C PHE A 66 1.16 -12.14 11.58
N ALA A 67 2.00 -11.89 12.61
CA ALA A 67 3.28 -12.55 12.81
C ALA A 67 4.24 -12.42 11.61
N MET A 68 4.32 -11.23 11.00
CA MET A 68 5.28 -10.93 9.94
C MET A 68 6.71 -11.29 10.40
N HIS A 69 7.48 -11.98 9.54
CA HIS A 69 8.79 -12.61 9.82
C HIS A 69 8.78 -13.91 10.62
N SER A 70 7.61 -14.50 10.90
CA SER A 70 7.50 -15.86 11.46
C SER A 70 7.80 -16.93 10.40
N ILE A 71 8.16 -18.15 10.84
CA ILE A 71 8.18 -19.33 9.97
C ILE A 71 6.79 -19.65 9.38
N ARG A 72 5.73 -19.15 10.02
CA ARG A 72 4.34 -19.25 9.56
C ARG A 72 3.60 -17.95 9.85
N GLU A 73 3.21 -17.27 8.79
CA GLU A 73 2.44 -16.03 8.83
C GLU A 73 0.94 -16.31 8.61
N LEU A 74 0.08 -15.34 8.94
CA LEU A 74 -1.38 -15.42 8.75
C LEU A 74 -1.90 -14.15 8.08
N ALA A 75 -2.81 -14.30 7.12
CA ALA A 75 -3.48 -13.21 6.43
C ALA A 75 -5.00 -13.48 6.34
N GLY A 76 -5.81 -12.46 6.05
CA GLY A 76 -7.23 -12.63 5.81
C GLY A 76 -7.51 -13.42 4.52
N SER A 77 -8.47 -14.34 4.57
CA SER A 77 -8.80 -15.21 3.42
C SER A 77 -9.32 -14.45 2.19
N HIS A 78 -9.94 -13.29 2.39
CA HIS A 78 -10.47 -12.44 1.31
C HIS A 78 -9.47 -11.37 0.84
N ASP A 79 -8.43 -11.07 1.63
CA ASP A 79 -7.53 -9.95 1.38
C ASP A 79 -6.79 -10.08 0.05
N LEU A 80 -6.39 -11.31 -0.32
CA LEU A 80 -5.74 -11.58 -1.59
C LEU A 80 -6.66 -11.28 -2.78
N ALA A 81 -7.91 -11.75 -2.74
CA ALA A 81 -8.87 -11.54 -3.82
C ALA A 81 -9.18 -10.05 -4.01
N HIS A 82 -9.32 -9.31 -2.91
CA HIS A 82 -9.49 -7.86 -2.92
C HIS A 82 -8.30 -7.14 -3.55
N LEU A 83 -7.07 -7.50 -3.18
CA LEU A 83 -5.88 -6.87 -3.75
C LEU A 83 -5.74 -7.17 -5.24
N VAL A 84 -5.99 -8.41 -5.67
CA VAL A 84 -5.98 -8.78 -7.09
C VAL A 84 -6.98 -7.93 -7.87
N LYS A 85 -8.21 -7.79 -7.38
CA LYS A 85 -9.25 -6.96 -8.02
C LYS A 85 -8.77 -5.52 -8.27
N VAL A 86 -8.25 -4.85 -7.25
CA VAL A 86 -7.79 -3.45 -7.36
C VAL A 86 -6.55 -3.34 -8.25
N LEU A 87 -5.61 -4.28 -8.16
CA LEU A 87 -4.42 -4.26 -9.03
C LEU A 87 -4.78 -4.48 -10.50
N SER A 88 -5.73 -5.37 -10.79
CA SER A 88 -6.26 -5.53 -12.15
C SER A 88 -6.87 -4.23 -12.67
N ALA A 89 -7.67 -3.53 -11.85
CA ALA A 89 -8.23 -2.22 -12.21
C ALA A 89 -7.15 -1.15 -12.40
N PHE A 90 -6.07 -1.18 -11.59
CA PHE A 90 -4.92 -0.28 -11.75
C PHE A 90 -4.25 -0.47 -13.11
N TYR A 91 -3.99 -1.72 -13.51
CA TYR A 91 -3.40 -2.01 -14.83
C TYR A 91 -4.33 -1.72 -16.00
N ALA A 92 -5.64 -1.69 -15.78
CA ALA A 92 -6.64 -1.29 -16.77
C ALA A 92 -6.86 0.23 -16.85
N SER A 93 -6.26 1.01 -15.94
CA SER A 93 -6.41 2.47 -15.92
C SER A 93 -5.66 3.09 -17.09
N HIS A 94 -6.39 3.81 -17.96
CA HIS A 94 -5.82 4.47 -19.15
C HIS A 94 -5.03 5.74 -18.81
N GLU A 95 -5.43 6.42 -17.74
CA GLU A 95 -4.76 7.61 -17.23
C GLU A 95 -4.40 7.38 -15.77
N LEU A 96 -3.16 7.73 -15.44
CA LEU A 96 -2.73 7.88 -14.07
C LEU A 96 -2.80 9.38 -13.75
N PRO A 97 -3.11 9.76 -12.50
CA PRO A 97 -3.01 11.16 -12.07
C PRO A 97 -1.62 11.71 -12.33
#